data_AF-A0A9D6YGF2-F1
#
_entry.id   AF-A0A9D6YGF2-F1
#
_cell.length_a   1.000
_cell.length_b   1.000
_cell.length_c   1.000
_cell.angle_alpha   90.00
_cell.angle_beta   90.00
_cell.angle_gamma   90.00
#
_symmetry.space_group_name_H-M   'P 1'
#
loop_
_entity.id
_entity.type
_entity.pdbx_description
1 polymer ?
#
loop_
_entity_poly.entity_id
_entity_poly.type
_entity_poly.pdbx_seq_one_letter_code
_entity_poly.pdbx_strand_id
1 'polypeptide(L)'
;NVVVLYIVSILVLTGMWFERFNIIVPSLAHDFYPYTWGIYVPTVTDTTIIIGSFAWFFLLFLGFIKVMPSLSIVEVKETIPQPMKEAAHAAHH
;
A
#
# COMPACT_ATOMS: atom_id res chain seq x y z
N ASN A 1 9.93 -14.17 -11.54
CA ASN A 1 10.78 -14.15 -10.34
C ASN A 1 10.14 -13.22 -9.31
N VAL A 2 9.41 -13.76 -8.33
CA VAL A 2 8.57 -12.98 -7.40
C VAL A 2 9.39 -12.02 -6.54
N VAL A 3 10.63 -12.42 -6.18
CA VAL A 3 11.55 -11.58 -5.41
C VAL A 3 11.90 -10.28 -6.14
N VAL A 4 12.10 -10.34 -7.46
CA VAL A 4 12.37 -9.16 -8.28
C VAL A 4 11.16 -8.22 -8.29
N LEU A 5 9.96 -8.77 -8.49
CA LEU A 5 8.72 -7.98 -8.47
C LEU A 5 8.50 -7.31 -7.11
N TYR A 6 8.80 -8.01 -6.02
CA TYR A 6 8.71 -7.47 -4.67
C TYR A 6 9.67 -6.29 -4.46
N ILE A 7 10.94 -6.44 -4.83
CA ILE A 7 11.94 -5.36 -4.72
C ILE A 7 11.52 -4.15 -5.57
N VAL A 8 11.11 -4.38 -6.81
CA VAL A 8 10.65 -3.31 -7.71
C VAL A 8 9.43 -2.59 -7.13
N SER A 9 8.48 -3.32 -6.54
CA SER A 9 7.29 -2.72 -5.93
C SER A 9 7.62 -1.74 -4.80
N ILE A 10 8.60 -2.08 -3.94
CA ILE A 10 9.06 -1.21 -2.85
C ILE A 10 9.73 0.04 -3.40
N LEU A 11 10.58 -0.12 -4.42
CA LEU A 11 11.28 1.00 -5.06
C LEU A 11 10.30 1.96 -5.73
N VAL A 12 9.28 1.44 -6.42
CA VAL A 12 8.23 2.27 -7.03
C VAL A 12 7.45 3.02 -5.97
N LEU A 13 7.02 2.34 -4.89
CA LEU A 13 6.27 2.99 -3.81
C LEU A 13 7.08 4.14 -3.17
N THR A 14 8.37 3.89 -2.93
CA THR A 14 9.29 4.88 -2.36
C THR A 14 9.56 6.02 -3.34
N GLY A 15 9.79 5.71 -4.62
CA GLY A 15 10.08 6.69 -5.67
C GLY A 15 8.90 7.64 -5.93
N MET A 16 7.67 7.12 -6.00
CA MET A 16 6.46 7.93 -6.17
C MET A 16 6.23 8.87 -4.97
N TRP A 17 6.55 8.41 -3.75
CA TRP A 17 6.47 9.25 -2.57
C TRP A 17 7.55 10.36 -2.60
N PHE A 18 8.78 10.05 -3.01
CA PHE A 18 9.83 11.04 -3.19
C PHE A 18 9.50 12.09 -4.27
N GLU A 19 8.82 11.70 -5.36
CA GLU A 19 8.30 12.65 -6.36
C GLU A 19 7.43 13.73 -5.68
N ARG A 20 6.49 13.30 -4.82
CA ARG A 20 5.61 14.23 -4.08
C ARG A 20 6.38 15.08 -3.07
N PHE A 21 7.33 14.50 -2.35
CA PHE A 21 8.18 15.24 -1.44
C PHE A 21 8.95 16.35 -2.17
N ASN A 22 9.51 16.04 -3.34
CA ASN A 22 10.28 16.97 -4.16
C ASN A 22 9.43 18.05 -4.87
N ILE A 23 8.13 17.81 -5.08
CA ILE A 23 7.22 18.85 -5.57
C ILE A 23 6.84 19.79 -4.43
N ILE A 24 6.49 19.25 -3.26
CA ILE A 24 5.92 20.03 -2.15
C ILE A 24 7.00 20.87 -1.46
N VAL A 25 8.13 20.28 -1.06
CA VAL A 25 9.12 20.97 -0.21
C VAL A 25 9.74 22.19 -0.88
N PRO A 26 10.27 22.11 -2.13
CA PRO A 26 10.81 23.28 -2.81
C PRO A 26 9.73 24.31 -3.16
N SER A 27 8.50 23.86 -3.45
CA SER A 27 7.37 24.76 -3.71
C SER A 27 6.97 25.57 -2.49
N LEU A 28 7.11 25.03 -1.27
CA LEU A 28 6.87 25.79 -0.03
C LEU A 28 8.08 26.68 0.34
N ALA A 29 9.29 26.27 -0.04
CA ALA A 29 10.51 27.03 0.22
C ALA A 29 10.63 28.30 -0.63
N HIS A 30 10.08 28.28 -1.86
CA HIS A 30 10.05 29.42 -2.78
C HIS A 30 8.64 29.99 -2.89
N ASP A 31 8.29 30.87 -1.96
CA ASP A 31 7.03 31.60 -1.97
C ASP A 31 7.11 32.87 -2.86
N PHE A 32 5.97 33.53 -3.08
CA PHE A 32 5.81 34.67 -3.99
C PHE A 32 6.71 35.87 -3.64
N TYR A 33 7.08 36.01 -2.36
CA TYR A 33 7.94 37.08 -1.88
C TYR A 33 9.38 36.60 -1.70
N PRO A 34 10.37 37.22 -2.35
CA PRO A 34 11.76 36.76 -2.30
C PRO A 34 12.40 36.89 -0.90
N TYR A 35 11.82 37.66 0.02
CA TYR A 35 12.34 37.80 1.39
C TYR A 35 11.87 36.66 2.33
N THR A 36 10.86 35.89 1.94
CA THR A 36 10.37 34.74 2.74
C THR A 36 11.00 33.42 2.32
N TRP A 37 11.88 33.43 1.32
CA TRP A 37 12.58 32.24 0.87
C TRP A 37 13.42 31.67 2.00
N GLY A 38 13.15 30.42 2.34
CA GLY A 38 13.75 29.72 3.46
C GLY A 38 14.10 28.29 3.08
N ILE A 39 15.09 27.73 3.77
CA ILE A 39 15.40 26.31 3.64
C ILE A 39 14.50 25.55 4.60
N TYR A 40 13.69 24.62 4.07
CA TYR A 40 12.94 23.71 4.92
C TYR A 40 13.90 22.72 5.59
N VAL A 41 13.99 22.81 6.91
CA VAL A 41 14.72 21.83 7.73
C VAL A 41 13.67 21.03 8.50
N PRO A 42 13.49 19.73 8.17
CA PRO A 42 12.48 18.91 8.83
C PRO A 42 12.77 18.83 10.32
N THR A 43 11.76 19.14 11.13
CA THR A 43 11.88 19.03 12.58
C THR A 43 11.66 17.57 13.00
N VAL A 44 12.14 17.19 14.18
CA VAL A 44 11.92 15.85 14.76
C VAL A 44 10.43 15.52 14.81
N THR A 45 9.59 16.51 15.13
CA THR A 45 8.12 16.38 15.13
C THR A 45 7.59 16.01 13.75
N ASP A 46 8.03 16.67 12.67
CA ASP A 46 7.58 16.40 11.30
C ASP A 46 7.91 14.96 10.89
N THR A 47 9.13 14.53 11.18
CA THR A 47 9.59 13.16 10.88
C THR A 47 8.79 12.12 11.68
N THR A 48 8.48 12.43 12.94
CA THR A 48 7.69 11.54 13.80
C THR A 48 6.25 11.41 13.33
N ILE A 49 5.65 12.49 12.82
CA ILE A 49 4.29 12.45 12.24
C ILE A 49 4.28 11.59 10.97
N ILE A 50 5.30 11.72 10.11
CA ILE A 50 5.42 10.89 8.90
C ILE A 50 5.53 9.41 9.29
N ILE A 51 6.49 9.05 10.15
CA ILE A 51 6.66 7.66 10.62
C ILE A 51 5.42 7.16 11.34
N GLY A 52 4.82 7.99 12.19
CA GLY A 52 3.60 7.71 12.92
C GLY A 52 2.42 7.42 12.00
N SER A 53 2.30 8.14 10.88
CA SER A 53 1.24 7.88 9.89
C SER A 53 1.37 6.50 9.22
N PHE A 54 2.60 6.06 8.90
CA PHE A 54 2.86 4.71 8.40
C PHE A 54 2.55 3.66 9.47
N ALA A 55 3.00 3.87 10.71
CA ALA A 55 2.74 2.95 11.82
C ALA A 55 1.22 2.82 12.08
N TRP A 56 0.49 3.93 12.05
CA TRP A 56 -0.96 3.95 12.22
C TRP A 56 -1.69 3.25 11.07
N PHE A 57 -1.25 3.47 9.83
CA PHE A 57 -1.76 2.74 8.67
C PHE A 57 -1.55 1.24 8.81
N PHE A 58 -0.33 0.78 9.14
CA PHE A 58 -0.05 -0.64 9.33
C PHE A 58 -0.82 -1.24 10.50
N LEU A 59 -0.98 -0.50 11.61
CA LEU A 59 -1.78 -0.93 12.75
C LEU A 59 -3.23 -1.19 12.33
N LEU A 60 -3.85 -0.23 11.64
CA LEU A 60 -5.23 -0.37 11.16
C LEU A 60 -5.36 -1.45 10.08
N PHE A 61 -4.40 -1.55 9.16
CA PHE A 61 -4.39 -2.55 8.09
C PHE A 61 -4.25 -3.97 8.63
N LEU A 62 -3.32 -4.20 9.56
CA LEU A 62 -3.15 -5.50 10.23
C LEU A 62 -4.37 -5.82 11.10
N GLY A 63 -4.93 -4.82 11.78
CA GLY A 63 -6.20 -4.96 12.52
C GLY A 63 -7.35 -5.38 11.60
N PHE A 64 -7.46 -4.75 10.43
CA PHE A 64 -8.46 -5.08 9.42
C PHE A 64 -8.34 -6.53 8.93
N ILE A 65 -7.14 -6.96 8.51
CA ILE A 65 -6.89 -8.34 8.05
C ILE A 65 -7.21 -9.36 9.14
N LYS A 66 -6.99 -9.00 10.41
CA LYS A 66 -7.25 -9.90 11.53
C LYS A 66 -8.73 -10.01 11.90
N VAL A 67 -9.51 -8.93 11.77
CA VAL A 67 -10.92 -8.88 12.17
C VAL A 67 -11.85 -9.29 11.03
N MET A 68 -11.53 -8.94 9.79
CA MET A 68 -12.37 -9.16 8.61
C MET A 68 -11.64 -9.99 7.55
N PRO A 69 -12.37 -10.79 6.75
CA PRO A 69 -11.78 -11.51 5.62
C PRO A 69 -11.25 -10.50 4.60
N SER A 70 -9.96 -10.58 4.29
CA SER A 70 -9.29 -9.66 3.35
C SER A 70 -9.64 -9.90 1.88
N LEU A 71 -10.32 -11.02 1.58
CA LEU A 71 -10.78 -11.40 0.25
C LEU A 71 -12.28 -11.69 0.28
N SER A 72 -12.98 -11.29 -0.77
CA SER A 72 -14.39 -11.59 -0.95
C SER A 72 -14.59 -13.10 -1.16
N ILE A 73 -15.30 -13.76 -0.24
CA ILE A 73 -15.57 -15.20 -0.35
C ILE A 73 -16.50 -15.53 -1.52
N VAL A 74 -17.30 -14.56 -1.97
CA VAL A 74 -18.26 -14.72 -3.06
C VAL A 74 -17.51 -14.84 -4.38
N GLU A 75 -16.58 -13.93 -4.66
CA GLU A 75 -15.76 -13.94 -5.89
C GLU A 75 -14.87 -15.20 -5.97
N VAL A 76 -14.32 -15.63 -4.83
CA VAL A 76 -13.51 -16.86 -4.77
C VAL A 76 -14.36 -18.10 -5.07
N LYS A 77 -15.63 -18.14 -4.65
CA LYS A 77 -16.53 -19.28 -4.92
C LYS A 77 -16.92 -19.39 -6.39
N GLU A 78 -17.03 -18.27 -7.12
CA GLU A 78 -17.33 -18.27 -8.56
C GLU A 78 -16.16 -18.76 -9.42
N THR A 79 -14.93 -18.56 -8.95
CA THR A 79 -13.71 -18.98 -9.66
C THR A 79 -13.29 -20.43 -9.37
N ILE A 80 -13.84 -21.08 -8.34
CA ILE A 80 -13.56 -22.49 -8.04
C ILE A 80 -14.46 -23.39 -8.91
N PRO A 81 -13.89 -24.30 -9.73
CA PRO A 81 -14.68 -25.28 -10.47
C PRO A 81 -15.50 -26.13 -9.50
N GLN A 82 -16.79 -26.29 -9.79
CA GLN A 82 -17.68 -27.16 -9.01
C GLN A 82 -17.04 -28.56 -8.92
N PRO A 83 -16.89 -29.16 -7.73
CA PRO A 83 -16.38 -30.52 -7.63
C PRO A 83 -17.33 -31.44 -8.40
N MET A 84 -16.83 -32.07 -9.47
CA MET A 84 -17.59 -33.01 -10.31
C MET A 84 -18.10 -34.16 -9.43
N LYS A 85 -19.35 -34.04 -8.96
CA LYS A 85 -20.09 -35.13 -8.32
C LYS A 85 -20.41 -36.28 -9.31
N GLU A 86 -20.15 -36.11 -10.60
CA GLU A 86 -20.54 -37.06 -11.65
C GLU A 86 -19.57 -38.24 -11.85
N ALA A 87 -18.30 -38.15 -11.42
CA ALA A 87 -17.36 -39.27 -11.60
C ALA A 87 -17.69 -40.50 -10.73
N ALA A 88 -18.44 -40.33 -9.64
CA ALA A 88 -18.84 -41.41 -8.76
C ALA A 88 -20.07 -42.20 -9.25
N HIS A 89 -20.92 -41.60 -10.09
CA HIS A 89 -22.11 -42.26 -10.62
C HIS A 89 -21.86 -43.03 -11.93
N ALA A 90 -20.79 -42.73 -12.66
CA ALA A 90 -20.44 -43.44 -13.91
C ALA A 90 -19.66 -44.75 -13.68
N ALA A 91 -19.11 -44.98 -12.49
CA ALA A 91 -18.36 -46.21 -12.15
C ALA A 91 -19.25 -47.34 -11.60
N HIS A 92 -20.57 -47.12 -11.53
CA HIS A 92 -21.53 -48.06 -10.95
C HIS A 92 -22.58 -48.56 -11.97
N HIS A 93 -22.28 -48.43 -13.27
CA HIS A 93 -23.04 -49.00 -14.38
C HIS A 93 -22.14 -49.82 -15.31
#